data_AF-A0A0L0SDB4-F1
#
_entry.id   AF-A0A0L0SDB4-F1
#
_cell.length_a   1.000
_cell.length_b   1.000
_cell.length_c   1.000
_cell.angle_alpha   90.00
_cell.angle_beta   90.00
_cell.angle_gamma   90.00
#
_symmetry.space_group_name_H-M   'P 1'
#
loop_
_entity.id
_entity.type
_entity.pdbx_description
1 polymer ?
#
loop_
_entity_poly.entity_id
_entity_poly.type
_entity_poly.pdbx_seq_one_letter_code
_entity_poly.pdbx_strand_id
1 'polypeptide(L)'
;MEREYLDDLEAREEASTPAIVEAIRCGLVFCVKELVGVVEMKLREHVIANHALVKLTAHASIRVIDAVAPPRFLHYNFVSAVLNDLFGIQTRGGCMCAPGSLRFSFNYFMPIDEIETVLRVVTWVADHGWRLLPYNRVDPFSGSWSMRCAPTVMRDLSRKSFRGLTAAELLIAPTHGALPVASEPAESDAKALRVTQRLADRVGVVFRVHGAVIHAELRDGFQAHGAAVEAARWFMHLADAASMLRHADVPKPSRAPGALMLSIADCMRGSLLARQQP
;
A
#
# COMPACT_ATOMS: atom_id res chain seq x y z
N MET A 1 45.35 -5.68 -41.65
CA MET A 1 44.63 -6.75 -40.94
C MET A 1 43.19 -6.64 -41.40
N GLU A 2 42.82 -7.38 -42.45
CA GLU A 2 41.43 -7.46 -42.92
C GLU A 2 40.58 -8.07 -41.79
N ARG A 3 39.47 -7.40 -41.47
CA ARG A 3 38.48 -7.95 -40.56
C ARG A 3 37.46 -8.69 -41.42
N GLU A 4 37.55 -10.01 -41.44
CA GLU A 4 36.45 -10.85 -41.93
C GLU A 4 35.31 -10.75 -40.93
N TYR A 5 34.18 -10.21 -41.38
CA TYR A 5 32.92 -10.30 -40.66
C TYR A 5 32.12 -11.47 -41.22
N LEU A 6 31.26 -12.06 -40.39
CA LEU A 6 30.26 -13.02 -40.87
C LEU A 6 29.33 -12.32 -41.87
N ASP A 7 28.98 -13.00 -42.97
CA ASP A 7 28.07 -12.45 -43.98
C ASP A 7 26.62 -12.33 -43.48
N ASP A 8 26.24 -13.18 -42.52
CA ASP A 8 24.92 -13.15 -41.88
C ASP A 8 24.80 -12.00 -40.89
N LEU A 9 23.78 -11.17 -41.08
CA LEU A 9 23.55 -9.94 -40.34
C LEU A 9 23.10 -10.25 -38.90
N GLU A 10 22.33 -11.31 -38.70
CA GLU A 10 21.84 -11.75 -37.39
C GLU A 10 22.99 -12.30 -36.52
N ALA A 11 23.88 -13.12 -37.11
CA ALA A 11 25.06 -13.63 -36.44
C ALA A 11 26.09 -12.54 -36.05
N ARG A 12 26.01 -11.34 -36.62
CA ARG A 12 26.87 -10.18 -36.25
C ARG A 12 26.35 -9.42 -35.04
N GLU A 13 25.03 -9.46 -34.79
CA GLU A 13 24.39 -8.78 -33.65
C GLU A 13 24.49 -9.61 -32.37
N GLU A 14 24.74 -10.92 -32.48
CA GLU A 14 25.05 -11.78 -31.34
C GLU A 14 26.43 -11.41 -30.76
N ALA A 15 26.44 -10.76 -29.60
CA ALA A 15 27.67 -10.40 -28.91
C ALA A 15 28.55 -11.63 -28.64
N SER A 16 29.87 -11.43 -28.49
CA SER A 16 30.87 -12.50 -28.35
C SER A 16 30.65 -13.51 -27.23
N THR A 17 29.70 -13.25 -26.33
CA THR A 17 29.17 -14.21 -25.35
C THR A 17 27.64 -14.25 -25.46
N PRO A 18 27.06 -15.16 -26.26
CA PRO A 18 25.60 -15.31 -26.36
C PRO A 18 24.98 -15.68 -25.00
N ALA A 19 23.75 -15.24 -24.78
CA ALA A 19 22.99 -15.47 -23.55
C ALA A 19 22.40 -16.89 -23.49
N ILE A 20 23.28 -17.90 -23.52
CA ILE A 20 22.92 -19.32 -23.71
C ILE A 20 21.95 -19.80 -22.61
N VAL A 21 22.18 -19.43 -21.36
CA VAL A 21 21.33 -19.86 -20.23
C VAL A 21 19.94 -19.21 -20.32
N GLU A 22 19.88 -17.95 -20.73
CA GLU A 22 18.64 -17.20 -20.97
C GLU A 22 17.85 -17.80 -22.12
N ALA A 23 18.51 -18.18 -23.22
CA ALA A 23 17.90 -18.86 -24.36
C ALA A 23 17.32 -20.23 -23.97
N ILE A 24 18.06 -21.03 -23.18
CA ILE A 24 17.56 -22.31 -22.65
C ILE A 24 16.33 -22.08 -21.77
N ARG A 25 16.37 -21.10 -20.85
CA ARG A 25 15.21 -20.76 -20.01
C ARG A 25 14.01 -20.31 -20.84
N CYS A 26 14.25 -19.50 -21.87
CA CYS A 26 13.21 -19.04 -22.80
C CYS A 26 12.54 -20.23 -23.51
N GLY A 27 13.33 -21.15 -24.06
CA GLY A 27 12.84 -22.39 -24.68
C GLY A 27 11.98 -23.23 -23.73
N LEU A 28 12.44 -23.43 -22.48
CA LEU A 28 11.67 -24.15 -21.47
C LEU A 28 10.34 -23.47 -21.13
N VAL A 29 10.31 -22.13 -21.06
CA VAL A 29 9.06 -21.36 -20.84
C VAL A 29 8.08 -21.57 -21.99
N PHE A 30 8.55 -21.63 -23.24
CA PHE A 30 7.69 -21.95 -24.39
C PHE A 30 7.12 -23.36 -24.30
N CYS A 31 7.92 -24.36 -23.91
CA CYS A 31 7.42 -25.71 -23.69
C CYS A 31 6.34 -25.75 -22.61
N VAL A 32 6.53 -25.06 -21.48
CA VAL A 32 5.51 -24.97 -20.42
C VAL A 32 4.24 -24.30 -20.93
N LYS A 33 4.36 -23.20 -21.70
CA LYS A 33 3.21 -22.51 -22.31
C LYS A 33 2.43 -23.43 -23.25
N GLU A 34 3.09 -24.25 -24.06
CA GLU A 34 2.45 -25.22 -24.95
C GLU A 34 1.74 -26.33 -24.17
N LEU A 35 2.36 -26.82 -23.10
CA LEU A 35 1.77 -27.83 -22.21
C LEU A 35 0.52 -27.32 -21.49
N VAL A 36 0.55 -26.08 -21.00
CA VAL A 36 -0.61 -25.45 -20.32
C VAL A 36 -1.69 -25.05 -21.34
N GLY A 37 -1.27 -24.53 -22.49
CA GLY A 37 -2.16 -24.05 -23.55
C GLY A 37 -2.61 -22.60 -23.35
N VAL A 38 -2.58 -21.82 -24.44
CA VAL A 38 -2.94 -20.39 -24.44
C VAL A 38 -4.40 -20.15 -24.05
N VAL A 39 -5.29 -21.05 -24.45
CA VAL A 39 -6.73 -20.93 -24.15
C VAL A 39 -6.97 -21.04 -22.64
N GLU A 40 -6.36 -22.01 -21.98
CA GLU A 40 -6.47 -22.21 -20.54
C GLU A 40 -5.86 -21.04 -19.76
N MET A 41 -4.68 -20.56 -20.17
CA MET A 41 -4.06 -19.37 -19.57
C MET A 41 -5.01 -18.17 -19.61
N LYS A 42 -5.55 -17.85 -20.79
CA LYS A 42 -6.48 -16.72 -20.97
C LYS A 42 -7.76 -16.87 -20.16
N LEU A 43 -8.29 -18.10 -20.06
CA LEU A 43 -9.48 -18.39 -19.28
C LEU A 43 -9.22 -18.10 -17.80
N ARG A 44 -8.10 -18.59 -17.26
CA ARG A 44 -7.71 -18.32 -15.87
C ARG A 44 -7.47 -16.84 -15.60
N GLU A 45 -6.79 -16.14 -16.50
CA GLU A 45 -6.60 -14.68 -16.40
C GLU A 45 -7.94 -13.95 -16.33
N HIS A 46 -8.90 -14.31 -17.19
CA HIS A 46 -10.24 -13.72 -17.16
C HIS A 46 -10.98 -14.02 -15.87
N VAL A 47 -10.94 -15.25 -15.37
CA VAL A 47 -11.58 -15.63 -14.11
C VAL A 47 -11.01 -14.80 -12.95
N ILE A 48 -9.69 -14.71 -12.85
CA ILE A 48 -9.00 -13.96 -11.80
C ILE A 48 -9.30 -12.46 -11.92
N ALA A 49 -9.20 -11.90 -13.13
CA ALA A 49 -9.45 -10.49 -13.38
C ALA A 49 -10.91 -10.11 -13.05
N ASN A 50 -11.88 -10.92 -13.47
CA ASN A 50 -13.29 -10.69 -13.16
C ASN A 50 -13.58 -10.81 -11.66
N HIS A 51 -12.98 -11.80 -11.00
CA HIS A 51 -13.11 -11.96 -9.55
C HIS A 51 -12.62 -10.73 -8.78
N ALA A 52 -11.42 -10.24 -9.13
CA ALA A 52 -10.87 -9.02 -8.56
C ALA A 52 -11.72 -7.79 -8.90
N LEU A 53 -12.18 -7.65 -10.14
CA LEU A 53 -12.98 -6.53 -10.61
C LEU A 53 -14.31 -6.45 -9.85
N VAL A 54 -15.03 -7.56 -9.70
CA VAL A 54 -16.30 -7.62 -8.96
C VAL A 54 -16.09 -7.18 -7.51
N LYS A 55 -15.04 -7.66 -6.85
CA LYS A 55 -14.73 -7.27 -5.46
C LYS A 55 -14.36 -5.80 -5.31
N LEU A 56 -13.53 -5.28 -6.20
CA LEU A 56 -13.05 -3.90 -6.13
C LEU A 56 -14.14 -2.89 -6.51
N THR A 57 -14.98 -3.20 -7.48
CA THR A 57 -16.11 -2.34 -7.90
C THR A 57 -17.26 -2.32 -6.90
N ALA A 58 -17.45 -3.40 -6.13
CA ALA A 58 -18.42 -3.44 -5.04
C ALA A 58 -18.03 -2.54 -3.85
N HIS A 59 -16.77 -2.12 -3.75
CA HIS A 59 -16.26 -1.39 -2.62
C HIS A 59 -16.45 0.13 -2.76
N ALA A 60 -17.15 0.76 -1.82
CA ALA A 60 -17.55 2.17 -1.91
C ALA A 60 -16.36 3.16 -2.03
N SER A 61 -15.26 2.87 -1.33
CA SER A 61 -14.05 3.70 -1.29
C SER A 61 -13.09 3.47 -2.47
N ILE A 62 -13.41 2.54 -3.38
CA ILE A 62 -12.58 2.20 -4.54
C ILE A 62 -13.30 2.63 -5.81
N ARG A 63 -12.56 3.28 -6.70
CA ARG A 63 -13.03 3.62 -8.04
C ARG A 63 -12.14 2.93 -9.06
N VAL A 64 -12.73 2.01 -9.81
CA VAL A 64 -12.13 1.52 -11.05
C VAL A 64 -12.38 2.58 -12.12
N ILE A 65 -11.40 2.85 -12.97
CA ILE A 65 -11.38 4.01 -13.87
C ILE A 65 -12.56 3.97 -14.83
N ASP A 66 -13.62 4.70 -14.48
CA ASP A 66 -14.66 5.24 -15.35
C ASP A 66 -15.04 6.62 -14.79
N ALA A 67 -15.06 7.61 -15.68
CA ALA A 67 -14.89 9.03 -15.36
C ALA A 67 -16.07 9.63 -14.56
N VAL A 68 -15.76 10.27 -13.42
CA VAL A 68 -16.15 11.63 -12.95
C VAL A 68 -15.51 11.78 -11.55
N ALA A 69 -14.68 12.81 -11.34
CA ALA A 69 -14.00 13.05 -10.06
C ALA A 69 -14.92 13.72 -9.02
N PRO A 70 -15.21 13.05 -7.90
CA PRO A 70 -15.01 13.65 -6.56
C PRO A 70 -14.58 12.58 -5.51
N PRO A 71 -14.29 12.87 -4.23
CA PRO A 71 -13.48 13.92 -3.61
C PRO A 71 -11.97 13.53 -3.61
N ARG A 72 -11.13 14.22 -2.82
CA ARG A 72 -9.67 13.96 -2.71
C ARG A 72 -9.34 12.47 -2.45
N PHE A 73 -8.64 11.81 -3.38
CA PHE A 73 -8.23 10.39 -3.28
C PHE A 73 -6.90 10.20 -2.55
N LEU A 74 -6.60 8.99 -2.08
CA LEU A 74 -5.23 8.67 -1.65
C LEU A 74 -4.29 8.71 -2.86
N HIS A 75 -3.16 9.40 -2.71
CA HIS A 75 -2.17 9.49 -3.78
C HIS A 75 -1.62 8.09 -4.10
N TYR A 76 -1.52 7.73 -5.38
CA TYR A 76 -1.11 6.38 -5.79
C TYR A 76 0.28 5.99 -5.25
N ASN A 77 1.27 6.90 -5.25
CA ASN A 77 2.58 6.65 -4.64
C ASN A 77 2.49 6.37 -3.12
N PHE A 78 1.56 7.02 -2.42
CA PHE A 78 1.33 6.74 -1.00
C PHE A 78 0.78 5.33 -0.80
N VAL A 79 -0.23 4.95 -1.59
CA VAL A 79 -0.80 3.60 -1.56
C VAL A 79 0.30 2.57 -1.87
N SER A 80 1.14 2.82 -2.87
CA SER A 80 2.27 1.95 -3.18
C SER A 80 3.29 1.81 -2.06
N ALA A 81 3.65 2.91 -1.40
CA ALA A 81 4.54 2.89 -0.25
C ALA A 81 3.94 2.06 0.90
N VAL A 82 2.67 2.26 1.22
CA VAL A 82 1.96 1.49 2.27
C VAL A 82 1.93 0.00 1.95
N LEU A 83 1.61 -0.37 0.71
CA LEU A 83 1.56 -1.78 0.28
C LEU A 83 2.94 -2.45 0.34
N ASN A 84 3.98 -1.74 -0.06
CA ASN A 84 5.35 -2.22 -0.02
C ASN A 84 5.85 -2.36 1.42
N ASP A 85 5.79 -1.28 2.19
CA ASP A 85 6.47 -1.18 3.49
C ASP A 85 5.76 -1.98 4.61
N LEU A 86 4.43 -2.13 4.54
CA LEU A 86 3.64 -2.80 5.59
C LEU A 86 3.20 -4.22 5.23
N PHE A 87 3.01 -4.50 3.95
CA PHE A 87 2.46 -5.77 3.49
C PHE A 87 3.43 -6.56 2.59
N GLY A 88 4.57 -5.98 2.21
CA GLY A 88 5.53 -6.61 1.31
C GLY A 88 5.01 -6.78 -0.13
N ILE A 89 3.86 -6.18 -0.46
CA ILE A 89 3.24 -6.27 -1.78
C ILE A 89 3.91 -5.25 -2.67
N GLN A 90 4.76 -5.74 -3.57
CA GLN A 90 5.43 -4.90 -4.55
C GLN A 90 4.43 -4.31 -5.53
N THR A 91 4.24 -3.00 -5.49
CA THR A 91 3.38 -2.28 -6.43
C THR A 91 4.15 -1.17 -7.11
N ARG A 92 3.74 -0.86 -8.34
CA ARG A 92 4.25 0.30 -9.07
C ARG A 92 3.11 1.27 -9.30
N GLY A 93 3.32 2.47 -8.80
CA GLY A 93 2.43 3.58 -8.97
C GLY A 93 2.54 4.20 -10.36
N GLY A 94 1.41 4.63 -10.92
CA GLY A 94 1.37 5.41 -12.15
C GLY A 94 1.35 4.56 -13.41
N CYS A 95 0.28 4.69 -14.20
CA CYS A 95 0.30 4.37 -15.61
C CYS A 95 0.48 5.66 -16.41
N MET A 96 1.32 5.66 -17.46
CA MET A 96 1.30 6.73 -18.46
C MET A 96 -0.11 7.01 -19.00
N CYS A 97 -0.92 5.96 -19.08
CA CYS A 97 -2.27 5.98 -19.60
C CYS A 97 -3.34 6.54 -18.64
N ALA A 98 -3.04 6.61 -17.34
CA ALA A 98 -3.99 7.00 -16.30
C ALA A 98 -3.25 7.58 -15.09
N PRO A 99 -2.87 8.87 -15.12
CA PRO A 99 -2.20 9.51 -13.99
C PRO A 99 -3.12 9.48 -12.76
N GLY A 100 -2.55 9.19 -11.60
CA GLY A 100 -3.31 9.08 -10.35
C GLY A 100 -3.87 7.69 -10.03
N SER A 101 -3.66 6.70 -10.90
CA SER A 101 -4.13 5.33 -10.69
C SER A 101 -3.02 4.36 -10.23
N LEU A 102 -3.46 3.25 -9.62
CA LEU A 102 -2.62 2.11 -9.29
C LEU A 102 -3.07 0.91 -10.13
N ARG A 103 -2.11 0.19 -10.71
CA ARG A 103 -2.38 -1.01 -11.51
C ARG A 103 -2.03 -2.26 -10.73
N PHE A 104 -2.99 -3.17 -10.60
CA PHE A 104 -2.77 -4.53 -10.13
C PHE A 104 -2.75 -5.49 -11.32
N SER A 105 -1.80 -6.41 -11.33
CA SER A 105 -1.68 -7.47 -12.33
C SER A 105 -1.55 -8.80 -11.59
N PHE A 106 -2.53 -9.68 -11.79
CA PHE A 106 -2.49 -11.03 -11.24
C PHE A 106 -2.05 -11.99 -12.34
N ASN A 107 -1.13 -12.90 -12.01
CA ASN A 107 -0.70 -13.94 -12.93
C ASN A 107 -1.72 -15.09 -12.94
N TYR A 108 -1.88 -15.77 -14.08
CA TYR A 108 -2.84 -16.86 -14.25
C TYR A 108 -2.60 -18.08 -13.34
N PHE A 109 -1.38 -18.23 -12.85
CA PHE A 109 -0.96 -19.30 -11.95
C PHE A 109 -0.93 -18.87 -10.47
N MET A 110 -1.35 -17.63 -10.16
CA MET A 110 -1.44 -17.16 -8.78
C MET A 110 -2.57 -17.91 -8.04
N PRO A 111 -2.30 -18.47 -6.85
CA PRO A 111 -3.33 -19.09 -6.02
C PRO A 111 -4.45 -18.11 -5.65
N ILE A 112 -5.68 -18.62 -5.55
CA ILE A 112 -6.85 -17.77 -5.26
C ILE A 112 -6.77 -17.14 -3.87
N ASP A 113 -6.20 -17.83 -2.89
CA ASP A 113 -5.98 -17.34 -1.53
C ASP A 113 -4.95 -16.20 -1.48
N GLU A 114 -3.90 -16.25 -2.31
CA GLU A 114 -2.98 -15.11 -2.47
C GLU A 114 -3.70 -13.89 -3.06
N ILE A 115 -4.53 -14.09 -4.08
CA ILE A 115 -5.36 -13.03 -4.68
C ILE A 115 -6.30 -12.45 -3.62
N GLU A 116 -6.97 -13.29 -2.83
CA GLU A 116 -7.83 -12.86 -1.72
C GLU A 116 -7.09 -12.02 -0.68
N THR A 117 -5.87 -12.42 -0.32
CA THR A 117 -5.03 -11.64 0.59
C THR A 117 -4.76 -10.26 0.01
N VAL A 118 -4.36 -10.16 -1.25
CA VAL A 118 -4.07 -8.88 -1.90
C VAL A 118 -5.33 -8.01 -1.91
N LEU A 119 -6.48 -8.56 -2.33
CA LEU A 119 -7.75 -7.83 -2.36
C LEU A 119 -8.20 -7.36 -0.97
N ARG A 120 -8.02 -8.19 0.07
CA ARG A 120 -8.31 -7.83 1.46
C ARG A 120 -7.42 -6.67 1.95
N VAL A 121 -6.14 -6.67 1.58
CA VAL A 121 -5.22 -5.59 1.94
C VAL A 121 -5.60 -4.31 1.19
N VAL A 122 -5.90 -4.39 -0.11
CA VAL A 122 -6.29 -3.23 -0.92
C VAL A 122 -7.56 -2.58 -0.40
N THR A 123 -8.59 -3.37 -0.09
CA THR A 123 -9.84 -2.88 0.51
C THR A 123 -9.61 -2.26 1.89
N TRP A 124 -8.78 -2.88 2.74
CA TRP A 124 -8.38 -2.29 4.02
C TRP A 124 -7.68 -0.93 3.84
N VAL A 125 -6.76 -0.80 2.87
CA VAL A 125 -6.07 0.46 2.58
C VAL A 125 -7.05 1.51 2.05
N ALA A 126 -8.06 1.11 1.27
CA ALA A 126 -9.10 2.01 0.82
C ALA A 126 -9.92 2.61 1.98
N ASP A 127 -10.22 1.83 3.01
CA ASP A 127 -11.00 2.28 4.17
C ASP A 127 -10.19 2.99 5.26
N HIS A 128 -8.95 2.57 5.46
CA HIS A 128 -8.14 2.96 6.62
C HIS A 128 -6.80 3.58 6.26
N GLY A 129 -6.38 3.52 5.00
CA GLY A 129 -5.09 4.03 4.53
C GLY A 129 -4.90 5.52 4.81
N TRP A 130 -5.97 6.32 4.80
CA TRP A 130 -5.91 7.75 5.16
C TRP A 130 -5.41 7.99 6.59
N ARG A 131 -5.62 7.04 7.51
CA ARG A 131 -5.07 7.10 8.88
C ARG A 131 -3.56 6.86 8.92
N LEU A 132 -2.96 6.36 7.85
CA LEU A 132 -1.51 6.19 7.75
C LEU A 132 -0.82 7.41 7.15
N LEU A 133 -1.57 8.38 6.60
CA LEU A 133 -0.99 9.60 6.06
C LEU A 133 -0.12 10.33 7.09
N PRO A 134 -0.53 10.51 8.38
CA PRO A 134 0.30 11.20 9.38
C PRO A 134 1.65 10.54 9.67
N TYR A 135 1.82 9.26 9.35
CA TYR A 135 3.09 8.55 9.48
C TYR A 135 4.03 8.77 8.29
N ASN A 136 3.56 9.45 7.24
CA ASN A 136 4.28 9.62 5.98
C ASN A 136 4.59 11.09 5.68
N ARG A 137 5.69 11.32 4.99
CA ARG A 137 6.11 12.59 4.43
C ARG A 137 5.96 12.48 2.91
N VAL A 138 5.57 13.59 2.30
CA VAL A 138 5.66 13.74 0.85
C VAL A 138 6.62 14.88 0.55
N ASP A 139 7.48 14.67 -0.43
CA ASP A 139 8.27 15.74 -1.01
C ASP A 139 7.45 16.43 -2.11
N PRO A 140 7.11 17.72 -1.97
CA PRO A 140 6.27 18.43 -2.95
C PRO A 140 6.92 18.56 -4.33
N PHE A 141 8.25 18.44 -4.43
CA PHE A 141 8.97 18.59 -5.70
C PHE A 141 9.11 17.27 -6.45
N SER A 142 9.53 16.19 -5.80
CA SER A 142 9.65 14.88 -6.44
C SER A 142 8.36 14.06 -6.45
N GLY A 143 7.36 14.42 -5.63
CA GLY A 143 6.17 13.60 -5.41
C GLY A 143 6.46 12.25 -4.76
N SER A 144 7.66 12.09 -4.17
CA SER A 144 8.05 10.89 -3.45
C SER A 144 7.39 10.84 -2.08
N TRP A 145 6.99 9.65 -1.67
CA TRP A 145 6.40 9.38 -0.37
C TRP A 145 7.35 8.51 0.43
N SER A 146 7.60 8.89 1.67
CA SER A 146 8.46 8.15 2.58
C SER A 146 7.90 8.20 3.99
N MET A 147 8.20 7.18 4.77
CA MET A 147 7.80 7.14 6.17
C MET A 147 8.59 8.15 7.01
N ARG A 148 7.90 8.84 7.92
CA ARG A 148 8.51 9.77 8.90
C ARG A 148 9.28 9.04 9.99
N CYS A 149 8.79 7.87 10.38
CA CYS A 149 9.35 7.07 11.45
C CYS A 149 10.14 5.89 10.88
N ALA A 150 11.31 5.60 11.47
CA ALA A 150 12.05 4.39 11.16
C ALA A 150 11.20 3.12 11.40
N PRO A 151 11.41 2.02 10.63
CA PRO A 151 10.66 0.78 10.78
C PRO A 151 10.70 0.18 12.19
N THR A 152 11.80 0.34 12.91
CA THR A 152 11.98 -0.09 14.30
C THR A 152 11.05 0.67 15.25
N VAL A 153 10.96 1.98 15.08
CA VAL A 153 10.07 2.86 15.86
C VAL A 153 8.61 2.48 15.59
N MET A 154 8.25 2.22 14.33
CA MET A 154 6.92 1.73 13.96
C MET A 154 6.55 0.38 14.57
N ARG A 155 7.50 -0.58 14.56
CA ARG A 155 7.32 -1.87 15.20
C ARG A 155 7.10 -1.70 16.71
N ASP A 156 7.84 -0.80 17.35
CA ASP A 156 7.65 -0.47 18.76
C ASP A 156 6.32 0.23 19.01
N LEU A 157 5.89 1.14 18.12
CA LEU A 157 4.56 1.76 18.13
C LEU A 157 3.42 0.75 18.00
N SER A 158 3.63 -0.36 17.30
CA SER A 158 2.64 -1.43 17.18
C SER A 158 2.59 -2.36 18.41
N ARG A 159 3.65 -2.36 19.24
CA ARG A 159 3.85 -3.31 20.35
C ARG A 159 3.70 -2.69 21.74
N LYS A 160 4.23 -1.49 21.97
CA LYS A 160 4.29 -0.83 23.29
C LYS A 160 3.13 0.15 23.49
N SER A 161 2.92 0.62 24.71
CA SER A 161 2.15 1.84 24.97
C SER A 161 2.96 3.06 24.50
N PHE A 162 2.34 4.04 23.83
CA PHE A 162 2.98 5.29 23.34
C PHE A 162 3.66 6.13 24.45
N ARG A 163 3.51 5.75 25.73
CA ARG A 163 4.17 6.38 26.86
C ARG A 163 5.66 6.01 26.86
N GLY A 164 6.50 6.90 26.34
CA GLY A 164 7.95 6.77 26.43
C GLY A 164 8.71 7.17 25.17
N LEU A 165 8.03 7.41 24.05
CA LEU A 165 8.69 7.89 22.83
C LEU A 165 8.72 9.42 22.79
N THR A 166 9.91 9.96 22.57
CA THR A 166 10.17 11.38 22.37
C THR A 166 9.84 11.79 20.93
N ALA A 167 9.55 13.07 20.72
CA ALA A 167 9.31 13.62 19.38
C ALA A 167 10.53 13.42 18.44
N ALA A 168 11.74 13.33 18.99
CA ALA A 168 12.96 13.05 18.24
C ALA A 168 13.01 11.61 17.72
N GLU A 169 12.62 10.63 18.55
CA GLU A 169 12.59 9.20 18.17
C GLU A 169 11.58 8.92 17.05
N LEU A 170 10.49 9.69 16.97
CA LEU A 170 9.48 9.57 15.92
C LEU A 170 9.88 10.22 14.59
N LEU A 171 10.90 11.08 14.57
CA LEU A 171 11.39 11.80 13.39
C LEU A 171 12.68 11.22 12.80
N ILE A 172 13.11 10.05 13.28
CA ILE A 172 14.28 9.37 12.72
C ILE A 172 13.91 8.90 11.31
N ALA A 173 14.45 9.59 10.31
CA ALA A 173 14.37 9.17 8.92
C ALA A 173 14.86 7.72 8.80
N PRO A 174 14.24 6.89 7.94
CA PRO A 174 14.78 5.56 7.68
C PRO A 174 16.25 5.71 7.29
N THR A 175 17.16 5.15 8.09
CA THR A 175 18.52 4.97 7.64
C THR A 175 18.44 4.02 6.45
N HIS A 176 18.70 4.54 5.25
CA HIS A 176 18.93 3.72 4.07
C HIS A 176 20.24 2.93 4.23
N GLY A 177 20.30 2.05 5.22
CA GLY A 177 21.03 0.81 5.07
C GLY A 177 20.05 -0.12 4.35
N ALA A 178 20.51 -0.78 3.29
CA ALA A 178 19.84 -1.95 2.76
C ALA A 178 19.64 -2.93 3.93
N LEU A 179 18.49 -2.85 4.60
CA LEU A 179 18.07 -3.93 5.46
C LEU A 179 18.05 -5.14 4.55
N PRO A 180 18.73 -6.24 4.91
CA PRO A 180 18.58 -7.47 4.15
C PRO A 180 17.08 -7.68 4.05
N VAL A 181 16.59 -7.89 2.83
CA VAL A 181 15.28 -8.51 2.62
C VAL A 181 15.46 -9.93 3.15
N ALA A 182 15.44 -10.06 4.47
CA ALA A 182 15.39 -11.33 5.13
C ALA A 182 14.04 -11.88 4.72
N SER A 183 14.10 -12.83 3.79
CA SER A 183 13.03 -13.75 3.47
C SER A 183 12.74 -14.59 4.71
N GLU A 184 12.21 -13.98 5.76
CA GLU A 184 11.42 -14.74 6.72
C GLU A 184 10.20 -15.24 5.94
N PRO A 185 9.87 -16.53 6.03
CA PRO A 185 8.65 -17.04 5.43
C PRO A 185 7.48 -16.20 5.95
N ALA A 186 6.58 -15.82 5.04
CA ALA A 186 5.38 -15.03 5.28
C ALA A 186 4.59 -15.55 6.49
N GLU A 187 4.98 -15.13 7.69
CA GLU A 187 4.36 -15.51 8.96
C GLU A 187 3.07 -14.69 9.11
N SER A 188 2.09 -15.12 8.33
CA SER A 188 0.69 -14.71 8.21
C SER A 188 0.44 -13.25 7.84
N ASP A 189 -0.21 -13.03 6.70
CA ASP A 189 -0.82 -11.75 6.29
C ASP A 189 -1.70 -11.13 7.39
N ALA A 190 -2.28 -11.98 8.26
CA ALA A 190 -3.06 -11.54 9.41
C ALA A 190 -2.21 -10.83 10.49
N LYS A 191 -0.91 -11.12 10.59
CA LYS A 191 0.04 -10.42 11.46
C LYS A 191 0.29 -9.01 10.93
N ALA A 192 0.58 -8.88 9.63
CA ALA A 192 0.75 -7.59 8.96
C ALA A 192 -0.50 -6.72 9.12
N LEU A 193 -1.68 -7.26 8.80
CA LEU A 193 -2.95 -6.54 8.95
C LEU A 193 -3.22 -6.09 10.39
N ARG A 194 -2.92 -6.93 11.39
CA ARG A 194 -3.05 -6.56 12.81
C ARG A 194 -2.10 -5.44 13.22
N VAL A 195 -0.86 -5.45 12.74
CA VAL A 195 0.13 -4.40 13.01
C VAL A 195 -0.34 -3.08 12.39
N THR A 196 -0.73 -3.12 11.12
CA THR A 196 -1.23 -1.97 10.36
C THR A 196 -2.50 -1.38 10.99
N GLN A 197 -3.43 -2.23 11.42
CA GLN A 197 -4.63 -1.79 12.15
C GLN A 197 -4.28 -1.06 13.45
N ARG A 198 -3.36 -1.60 14.26
CA ARG A 198 -2.93 -0.93 15.51
C ARG A 198 -2.30 0.43 15.27
N LEU A 199 -1.57 0.60 14.17
CA LEU A 199 -1.01 1.89 13.77
C LEU A 199 -2.12 2.86 13.37
N ALA A 200 -3.05 2.41 12.52
CA ALA A 200 -4.20 3.20 12.10
C ALA A 200 -5.05 3.66 13.29
N ASP A 201 -5.21 2.84 14.33
CA ASP A 201 -5.94 3.20 15.56
C ASP A 201 -5.19 4.19 16.46
N ARG A 202 -3.88 4.35 16.27
CA ARG A 202 -3.01 5.22 17.09
C ARG A 202 -2.61 6.51 16.40
N VAL A 203 -3.05 6.73 15.17
CA VAL A 203 -2.75 7.91 14.36
C VAL A 203 -3.00 9.22 15.10
N GLY A 204 -4.06 9.30 15.92
CA GLY A 204 -4.41 10.51 16.67
C GLY A 204 -3.33 10.94 17.66
N VAL A 205 -2.48 10.03 18.12
CA VAL A 205 -1.33 10.35 18.99
C VAL A 205 -0.20 10.96 18.18
N VAL A 206 0.17 10.36 17.04
CA VAL A 206 1.18 10.92 16.14
C VAL A 206 0.80 12.33 15.71
N PHE A 207 -0.46 12.50 15.30
CA PHE A 207 -0.94 13.80 14.89
C PHE A 207 -0.95 14.82 16.02
N ARG A 208 -1.27 14.42 17.26
CA ARG A 208 -1.20 15.32 18.42
C ARG A 208 0.22 15.82 18.69
N VAL A 209 1.22 14.96 18.51
CA VAL A 209 2.63 15.29 18.77
C VAL A 209 3.23 16.09 17.61
N HIS A 210 2.96 15.71 16.36
CA HIS A 210 3.63 16.25 15.17
C HIS A 210 2.73 17.13 14.29
N GLY A 211 1.46 17.33 14.66
CA GLY A 211 0.49 18.03 13.83
C GLY A 211 0.94 19.43 13.42
N ALA A 212 1.59 20.18 14.33
CA ALA A 212 2.14 21.49 14.03
C ALA A 212 3.23 21.44 12.94
N VAL A 213 4.15 20.47 13.02
CA VAL A 213 5.21 20.26 12.01
C VAL A 213 4.61 19.83 10.68
N ILE A 214 3.66 18.89 10.71
CA ILE A 214 2.95 18.40 9.53
C ILE A 214 2.22 19.55 8.82
N HIS A 215 1.56 20.44 9.57
CA HIS A 215 0.90 21.61 9.02
C HIS A 215 1.88 22.62 8.43
N ALA A 216 3.03 22.85 9.08
CA ALA A 216 4.05 23.76 8.59
C ALA A 216 4.68 23.26 7.27
N GLU A 217 5.11 22.00 7.20
CA GLU A 217 5.66 21.40 5.97
C GLU A 217 4.71 21.52 4.78
N LEU A 218 3.41 21.28 5.04
CA LEU A 218 2.36 21.40 4.05
C LEU A 218 2.16 22.83 3.56
N ARG A 219 2.18 23.77 4.51
CA ARG A 219 2.03 25.19 4.23
C ARG A 219 3.18 25.67 3.36
N ASP A 220 4.40 25.31 3.71
CA ASP A 220 5.60 25.77 3.03
C ASP A 220 5.82 25.05 1.68
N GLY A 221 5.19 23.89 1.47
CA GLY A 221 5.16 23.16 0.19
C GLY A 221 3.99 23.56 -0.71
N PHE A 222 2.96 22.71 -0.77
CA PHE A 222 1.83 22.88 -1.71
C PHE A 222 1.07 24.19 -1.51
N GLN A 223 0.81 24.60 -0.26
CA GLN A 223 -0.01 25.80 -0.02
C GLN A 223 0.74 27.11 -0.24
N ALA A 224 2.08 27.10 -0.22
CA ALA A 224 2.90 28.28 -0.52
C ALA A 224 2.67 28.80 -1.94
N HIS A 225 2.23 27.92 -2.85
CA HIS A 225 1.92 28.25 -4.23
C HIS A 225 0.51 28.83 -4.42
N GLY A 226 -0.23 29.04 -3.32
CA GLY A 226 -1.52 29.74 -3.30
C GLY A 226 -2.76 28.85 -3.46
N ALA A 227 -3.94 29.47 -3.34
CA ALA A 227 -5.23 28.77 -3.32
C ALA A 227 -5.57 28.05 -4.64
N ALA A 228 -5.04 28.53 -5.78
CA ALA A 228 -5.28 27.90 -7.08
C ALA A 228 -4.67 26.49 -7.17
N VAL A 229 -3.46 26.30 -6.65
CA VAL A 229 -2.80 24.99 -6.59
C VAL A 229 -3.56 24.03 -5.66
N GLU A 230 -4.05 24.55 -4.53
CA GLU A 230 -4.85 23.78 -3.59
C GLU A 230 -6.24 23.40 -4.15
N ALA A 231 -6.81 24.21 -5.03
CA ALA A 231 -8.06 23.91 -5.73
C ALA A 231 -7.89 22.86 -6.83
N ALA A 232 -6.72 22.85 -7.51
CA ALA A 232 -6.39 21.86 -8.52
C ALA A 232 -5.93 20.50 -7.94
N ARG A 233 -5.76 20.41 -6.61
CA ARG A 233 -5.30 19.21 -5.93
C ARG A 233 -6.38 18.12 -5.90
N TRP A 234 -6.10 17.01 -6.58
CA TRP A 234 -7.00 15.86 -6.70
C TRP A 234 -6.80 14.77 -5.63
N PHE A 235 -5.76 14.87 -4.80
CA PHE A 235 -5.45 13.87 -3.76
C PHE A 235 -5.55 14.44 -2.33
N MET A 236 -5.70 13.56 -1.35
CA MET A 236 -5.78 13.85 0.08
C MET A 236 -4.39 13.99 0.69
N HIS A 237 -4.22 14.94 1.61
CA HIS A 237 -2.97 15.12 2.34
C HIS A 237 -3.18 14.94 3.85
N LEU A 238 -2.08 14.83 4.59
CA LEU A 238 -2.05 14.67 6.03
C LEU A 238 -2.99 15.63 6.82
N ALA A 239 -3.15 16.88 6.39
CA ALA A 239 -4.05 17.84 7.06
C ALA A 239 -5.54 17.51 6.87
N ASP A 240 -5.90 16.91 5.75
CA ASP A 240 -7.27 16.44 5.50
C ASP A 240 -7.58 15.25 6.43
N ALA A 241 -6.64 14.30 6.51
CA ALA A 241 -6.72 13.19 7.47
C ALA A 241 -6.86 13.72 8.90
N ALA A 242 -6.16 14.79 9.26
CA ALA A 242 -6.32 15.44 10.56
C ALA A 242 -7.72 16.00 10.81
N SER A 243 -8.30 16.63 9.79
CA SER A 243 -9.69 17.12 9.87
C SER A 243 -10.63 15.96 10.12
N MET A 244 -10.45 14.86 9.37
CA MET A 244 -11.24 13.64 9.55
C MET A 244 -11.04 13.02 10.94
N LEU A 245 -9.83 13.06 11.53
CA LEU A 245 -9.58 12.59 12.91
C LEU A 245 -10.16 13.50 13.99
N ARG A 246 -10.42 14.78 13.69
CA ARG A 246 -11.08 15.70 14.63
C ARG A 246 -12.59 15.52 14.62
N HIS A 247 -13.15 15.19 13.45
CA HIS A 247 -14.59 14.99 13.27
C HIS A 247 -15.04 13.56 13.54
N ALA A 248 -14.19 12.57 13.29
CA ALA A 248 -14.37 11.22 13.81
C ALA A 248 -13.95 11.24 15.28
N ASP A 249 -14.81 10.81 16.19
CA ASP A 249 -14.42 10.57 17.59
C ASP A 249 -13.35 9.48 17.64
N VAL A 250 -12.08 9.86 17.48
CA VAL A 250 -10.96 8.97 17.73
C VAL A 250 -10.98 8.69 19.23
N PRO A 251 -11.12 7.42 19.67
CA PRO A 251 -11.14 7.12 21.09
C PRO A 251 -9.90 7.75 21.74
N LYS A 252 -10.11 8.73 22.62
CA LYS A 252 -9.02 9.28 23.42
C LYS A 252 -8.40 8.08 24.15
N PRO A 253 -7.07 7.86 24.07
CA PRO A 253 -6.44 6.78 24.80
C PRO A 253 -6.62 7.08 26.29
N SER A 254 -7.66 6.51 26.90
CA SER A 254 -7.92 6.64 28.33
C SER A 254 -6.79 5.93 29.06
N ARG A 255 -6.38 6.50 30.20
CA ARG A 255 -5.18 6.05 30.93
C ARG A 255 -5.34 4.69 31.62
N ALA A 256 -6.50 4.03 31.51
CA ALA A 256 -6.79 2.78 32.20
C ALA A 256 -6.63 1.57 31.26
N PRO A 257 -5.79 0.58 31.60
CA PRO A 257 -5.86 -0.72 30.97
C PRO A 257 -7.12 -1.42 31.50
N GLY A 258 -8.09 -1.77 30.63
CA GLY A 258 -9.09 -2.80 30.97
C GLY A 258 -10.55 -2.57 30.60
N ALA A 259 -11.02 -1.35 30.28
CA ALA A 259 -12.47 -1.15 30.10
C ALA A 259 -13.00 -1.55 28.70
N LEU A 260 -12.17 -1.44 27.66
CA LEU A 260 -12.62 -1.61 26.27
C LEU A 260 -12.82 -3.08 25.85
N MET A 261 -12.16 -4.04 26.52
CA MET A 261 -12.44 -5.47 26.30
C MET A 261 -13.76 -5.92 26.92
N LEU A 262 -14.20 -5.31 28.03
CA LEU A 262 -15.47 -5.67 28.67
C LEU A 262 -16.66 -5.10 27.89
N SER A 263 -16.58 -3.86 27.39
CA SER A 263 -17.72 -3.26 26.66
C SER A 263 -18.02 -3.93 25.31
N ILE A 264 -17.01 -4.47 24.63
CA ILE A 264 -17.20 -5.19 23.37
C ILE A 264 -17.79 -6.58 23.63
N ALA A 265 -17.34 -7.28 24.70
CA ALA A 265 -17.92 -8.55 25.11
C ALA A 265 -19.39 -8.39 25.57
N ASP A 266 -19.73 -7.28 26.23
CA ASP A 266 -21.09 -7.00 26.69
C ASP A 266 -22.01 -6.52 25.56
N CYS A 267 -21.49 -5.78 24.59
CA CYS A 267 -22.23 -5.40 23.38
C CYS A 267 -22.51 -6.61 22.47
N MET A 268 -21.57 -7.56 22.37
CA MET A 268 -21.79 -8.83 21.68
C MET A 268 -22.76 -9.76 22.42
N ARG A 269 -22.72 -9.81 23.77
CA ARG A 269 -23.70 -10.55 24.58
C ARG A 269 -25.11 -9.98 24.47
N GLY A 270 -25.26 -8.65 24.47
CA GLY A 270 -26.56 -7.98 24.29
C GLY A 270 -27.17 -8.26 22.91
N SER A 271 -26.35 -8.29 21.87
CA SER A 271 -26.80 -8.56 20.49
C SER A 271 -27.17 -10.02 20.23
N LEU A 272 -26.57 -10.97 20.97
CA LEU A 272 -26.90 -12.40 20.89
C LEU A 272 -28.18 -12.73 21.68
N LEU A 273 -28.40 -12.09 22.84
CA LEU A 273 -29.62 -12.29 23.64
C LEU A 273 -30.85 -11.64 22.98
N ALA A 274 -30.68 -10.50 22.30
CA ALA A 274 -31.76 -9.83 21.57
C ALA A 274 -32.23 -10.58 20.30
N ARG A 275 -31.46 -11.58 19.82
CA ARG A 275 -31.81 -12.41 18.65
C ARG A 275 -32.40 -13.78 19.01
N GLN A 276 -32.53 -14.10 20.29
CA GLN A 276 -33.04 -15.40 20.76
C GLN A 276 -34.38 -15.30 21.50
N GLN A 277 -35.06 -14.15 21.46
CA GLN A 277 -36.45 -14.07 21.90
C GLN A 277 -37.37 -14.27 20.69
N PRO A 278 -38.30 -15.25 20.72
CA PRO A 278 -39.20 -15.55 19.61
C PRO A 278 -40.25 -14.45 19.38
#